data_AF-S4Y6A1-F1
#
_entry.id   AF-S4Y6A1-F1
#
_cell.length_a   1.000
_cell.length_b   1.000
_cell.length_c   1.000
_cell.angle_alpha   90.00
_cell.angle_beta   90.00
_cell.angle_gamma   90.00
#
_symmetry.space_group_name_H-M   'P 1'
#
loop_
_entity.id
_entity.type
_entity.pdbx_description
1 polymer ?
#
loop_
_entity_poly.entity_id
_entity_poly.type
_entity_poly.pdbx_seq_one_letter_code
_entity_poly.pdbx_strand_id
1 'polypeptide(L)'
;MTDGDETDTDCGGGAAPRGDNPACPPCDNLQDCVVGSDCESLSCVAGRCLAPSCSDGVKNGEETGTDCGGLCAGCKPGEACSESTDCRELVCVEQICLPASCSDGVKNGKEADIDCGGPECSTRCPAGQRCSQNTDCATSLCNTATHTCACPASMVIAPVAGGGSYCIDQYEVTKQEYDVFLQANPVLAGQPAECAGNVYRPSSGWPYADGRVPVNYVDWCDAYAYCTYTGKHLCGRIGGGENATAEFDVATRSEWYNACSGQGVNDYPYSDTYESNRCVGAESTAGISRKPGPPAPIPPTPTCNGGMTGLYNMSGNVAEWENSCNATTGRCLVRGGSQISDKDHLLCGVKAPEEGTKELPADRERLDDDDPNIGFRCCL
;
A
#
# COMPACT_ATOMS: atom_id res chain seq x y z
N MET A 1 18.90 -65.39 -16.72
CA MET A 1 20.08 -65.46 -17.61
C MET A 1 19.79 -64.39 -18.62
N THR A 2 20.70 -63.43 -18.80
CA THR A 2 20.53 -62.40 -19.82
C THR A 2 20.46 -63.05 -21.21
N ASP A 3 19.52 -62.62 -22.04
CA ASP A 3 19.50 -62.95 -23.45
C ASP A 3 19.40 -61.69 -24.32
N GLY A 4 19.69 -61.82 -25.62
CA GLY A 4 19.71 -60.66 -26.52
C GLY A 4 20.71 -59.57 -26.13
N ASP A 5 20.23 -58.32 -26.06
CA ASP A 5 21.01 -57.11 -25.74
C ASP A 5 20.79 -56.65 -24.27
N GLU A 6 20.19 -57.49 -23.42
CA GLU A 6 19.83 -57.15 -22.03
C GLU A 6 21.03 -56.82 -21.14
N THR A 7 20.86 -55.85 -20.23
CA THR A 7 21.89 -55.52 -19.23
C THR A 7 21.69 -56.20 -17.88
N ASP A 8 20.47 -56.61 -17.54
CA ASP A 8 20.16 -57.53 -16.43
C ASP A 8 19.02 -58.49 -16.86
N THR A 9 18.73 -59.53 -16.08
CA THR A 9 17.77 -60.59 -16.46
C THR A 9 16.37 -59.99 -16.70
N ASP A 10 15.91 -60.08 -17.96
CA ASP A 10 14.61 -59.59 -18.42
C ASP A 10 14.46 -58.03 -18.43
N CYS A 11 15.56 -57.25 -18.37
CA CYS A 11 15.52 -55.78 -18.41
C CYS A 11 16.81 -55.11 -18.93
N GLY A 12 16.68 -53.83 -19.29
CA GLY A 12 17.78 -52.98 -19.74
C GLY A 12 18.30 -53.39 -21.12
N GLY A 13 19.07 -52.55 -21.78
CA GLY A 13 19.47 -52.79 -23.16
C GLY A 13 18.32 -52.61 -24.17
N GLY A 14 18.60 -51.92 -25.27
CA GLY A 14 17.59 -51.69 -26.31
C GLY A 14 17.90 -50.48 -27.17
N ALA A 15 18.40 -50.72 -28.37
CA ALA A 15 18.16 -49.78 -29.45
C ALA A 15 16.65 -49.72 -29.75
N ALA A 16 16.15 -48.56 -30.23
CA ALA A 16 14.77 -48.38 -30.67
C ALA A 16 14.24 -49.59 -31.48
N PRO A 17 12.96 -49.96 -31.32
CA PRO A 17 12.41 -51.24 -31.78
C PRO A 17 12.77 -51.52 -33.24
N ARG A 18 13.48 -52.62 -33.50
CA ARG A 18 13.76 -53.14 -34.85
C ARG A 18 12.98 -54.43 -35.06
N GLY A 19 11.87 -54.33 -35.81
CA GLY A 19 11.05 -55.49 -36.17
C GLY A 19 10.12 -55.97 -35.04
N ASP A 20 10.00 -57.29 -34.88
CA ASP A 20 9.05 -57.94 -33.96
C ASP A 20 9.59 -58.13 -32.52
N ASN A 21 10.78 -57.61 -32.20
CA ASN A 21 11.35 -57.73 -30.86
C ASN A 21 10.86 -56.57 -29.97
N PRO A 22 10.07 -56.83 -28.92
CA PRO A 22 9.67 -55.79 -27.99
C PRO A 22 10.90 -55.25 -27.28
N ALA A 23 10.97 -53.93 -27.10
CA ALA A 23 12.01 -53.31 -26.30
C ALA A 23 11.92 -53.85 -24.87
N CYS A 24 13.05 -54.28 -24.30
CA CYS A 24 13.11 -54.69 -22.90
C CYS A 24 12.72 -53.50 -22.01
N PRO A 25 11.97 -53.74 -20.91
CA PRO A 25 11.65 -52.68 -19.97
C PRO A 25 12.94 -52.14 -19.31
N PRO A 26 12.95 -50.88 -18.85
CA PRO A 26 14.03 -50.37 -18.01
C PRO A 26 14.14 -51.20 -16.72
N CYS A 27 15.36 -51.33 -16.21
CA CYS A 27 15.65 -52.03 -14.97
C CYS A 27 15.30 -51.21 -13.71
N ASP A 28 14.89 -51.93 -12.67
CA ASP A 28 14.62 -51.46 -11.32
C ASP A 28 15.90 -51.09 -10.56
N ASN A 29 15.75 -50.45 -9.40
CA ASN A 29 16.87 -50.12 -8.52
C ASN A 29 17.72 -51.36 -8.15
N LEU A 30 19.04 -51.18 -8.13
CA LEU A 30 20.09 -52.15 -7.81
C LEU A 30 20.36 -53.23 -8.88
N GLN A 31 19.63 -53.23 -9.99
CA GLN A 31 19.88 -54.09 -11.15
C GLN A 31 21.05 -53.57 -12.00
N ASP A 32 21.63 -54.47 -12.80
CA ASP A 32 22.84 -54.18 -13.59
C ASP A 32 22.51 -53.33 -14.84
N CYS A 33 23.37 -52.35 -15.14
CA CYS A 33 23.20 -51.41 -16.24
C CYS A 33 24.54 -51.03 -16.89
N VAL A 34 24.48 -50.53 -18.13
CA VAL A 34 25.65 -50.01 -18.86
C VAL A 34 25.52 -48.51 -19.14
N VAL A 35 24.30 -48.05 -19.45
CA VAL A 35 23.96 -46.65 -19.71
C VAL A 35 22.73 -46.24 -18.92
N GLY A 36 22.51 -44.93 -18.74
CA GLY A 36 21.37 -44.41 -18.00
C GLY A 36 20.02 -44.93 -18.50
N SER A 37 19.83 -45.02 -19.82
CA SER A 37 18.58 -45.51 -20.44
C SER A 37 18.22 -46.96 -20.12
N ASP A 38 19.15 -47.72 -19.54
CA ASP A 38 18.86 -49.08 -19.06
C ASP A 38 18.04 -49.08 -17.77
N CYS A 39 17.97 -47.95 -17.04
CA CYS A 39 17.31 -47.84 -15.75
C CYS A 39 15.99 -47.06 -15.83
N GLU A 40 15.00 -47.42 -15.02
CA GLU A 40 13.74 -46.65 -14.91
C GLU A 40 14.02 -45.21 -14.46
N SER A 41 14.99 -45.04 -13.56
CA SER A 41 15.47 -43.74 -13.09
C SER A 41 16.33 -42.97 -14.09
N LEU A 42 16.71 -43.57 -15.21
CA LEU A 42 17.73 -43.04 -16.13
C LEU A 42 19.14 -42.88 -15.49
N SER A 43 19.38 -43.40 -14.28
CA SER A 43 20.60 -43.18 -13.48
C SER A 43 21.38 -44.49 -13.30
N CYS A 44 22.43 -44.67 -14.11
CA CYS A 44 23.34 -45.81 -14.06
C CYS A 44 24.69 -45.41 -13.45
N VAL A 45 24.95 -45.82 -12.21
CA VAL A 45 26.17 -45.44 -11.47
C VAL A 45 26.89 -46.69 -11.01
N ALA A 46 28.18 -46.79 -11.34
CA ALA A 46 29.02 -47.95 -11.03
C ALA A 46 28.43 -49.30 -11.53
N GLY A 47 27.75 -49.26 -12.68
CA GLY A 47 27.14 -50.43 -13.32
C GLY A 47 25.83 -50.90 -12.68
N ARG A 48 25.20 -50.08 -11.83
CA ARG A 48 23.89 -50.37 -11.23
C ARG A 48 22.92 -49.22 -11.33
N CYS A 49 21.64 -49.56 -11.50
CA CYS A 49 20.55 -48.61 -11.45
C CYS A 49 20.36 -48.07 -10.03
N LEU A 50 20.34 -46.75 -9.89
CA LEU A 50 20.07 -46.07 -8.62
C LEU A 50 18.70 -45.40 -8.65
N ALA A 51 18.09 -45.22 -7.48
CA ALA A 51 16.86 -44.46 -7.37
C ALA A 51 17.08 -43.00 -7.80
N PRO A 52 16.05 -42.32 -8.36
CA PRO A 52 16.08 -40.88 -8.65
C PRO A 52 16.58 -40.06 -7.45
N SER A 53 17.39 -39.05 -7.71
CA SER A 53 18.02 -38.22 -6.68
C SER A 53 18.26 -36.81 -7.20
N CYS A 54 17.97 -35.81 -6.37
CA CYS A 54 18.12 -34.37 -6.65
C CYS A 54 19.57 -33.86 -6.82
N SER A 55 20.51 -34.72 -7.22
CA SER A 55 21.93 -34.41 -7.34
C SER A 55 22.69 -35.44 -8.18
N ASP A 56 21.99 -36.23 -8.99
CA ASP A 56 22.59 -37.29 -9.81
C ASP A 56 22.93 -36.84 -11.25
N GLY A 57 22.58 -35.61 -11.61
CA GLY A 57 22.87 -34.99 -12.91
C GLY A 57 21.88 -35.36 -13.99
N VAL A 58 20.78 -36.05 -13.66
CA VAL A 58 19.80 -36.57 -14.62
C VAL A 58 18.41 -36.06 -14.24
N LYS A 59 17.70 -35.43 -15.18
CA LYS A 59 16.30 -35.06 -14.97
C LYS A 59 15.43 -36.32 -14.93
N ASN A 60 15.04 -36.76 -13.73
CA ASN A 60 14.25 -37.96 -13.50
C ASN A 60 13.25 -37.78 -12.33
N GLY A 61 12.47 -38.83 -12.04
CA GLY A 61 11.50 -38.79 -10.93
C GLY A 61 10.47 -37.66 -11.06
N GLU A 62 10.35 -36.83 -10.02
CA GLU A 62 9.42 -35.68 -9.96
C GLU A 62 10.10 -34.34 -10.33
N GLU A 63 11.34 -34.37 -10.85
CA GLU A 63 12.08 -33.17 -11.18
C GLU A 63 11.51 -32.45 -12.42
N THR A 64 11.46 -31.12 -12.35
CA THR A 64 11.02 -30.28 -13.48
C THR A 64 12.17 -29.66 -14.25
N GLY A 65 13.31 -29.41 -13.60
CA GLY A 65 14.62 -29.17 -14.22
C GLY A 65 15.60 -30.31 -13.89
N THR A 66 16.86 -30.24 -14.34
CA THR A 66 17.86 -31.27 -13.94
C THR A 66 18.26 -31.06 -12.48
N ASP A 67 18.08 -32.08 -11.62
CA ASP A 67 18.37 -32.04 -10.19
C ASP A 67 17.58 -30.99 -9.39
N CYS A 68 16.40 -30.56 -9.87
CA CYS A 68 15.63 -29.50 -9.24
C CYS A 68 14.12 -29.54 -9.57
N GLY A 69 13.32 -28.87 -8.73
CA GLY A 69 11.86 -28.81 -8.86
C GLY A 69 11.14 -30.05 -8.31
N GLY A 70 9.82 -30.02 -8.24
CA GLY A 70 9.00 -31.04 -7.58
C GLY A 70 9.35 -31.18 -6.10
N LEU A 71 9.76 -32.38 -5.67
CA LEU A 71 10.22 -32.63 -4.30
C LEU A 71 11.67 -32.22 -4.03
N CYS A 72 12.39 -31.78 -5.07
CA CYS A 72 13.76 -31.28 -4.96
C CYS A 72 13.80 -29.78 -4.60
N ALA A 73 15.00 -29.24 -4.42
CA ALA A 73 15.17 -27.80 -4.24
C ALA A 73 14.70 -27.04 -5.48
N GLY A 74 14.17 -25.83 -5.29
CA GLY A 74 13.69 -25.00 -6.40
C GLY A 74 14.78 -24.72 -7.44
N CYS A 75 14.42 -24.85 -8.70
CA CYS A 75 15.23 -24.59 -9.87
C CYS A 75 15.66 -23.13 -9.99
N LYS A 76 16.84 -22.91 -10.56
CA LYS A 76 17.39 -21.57 -10.82
C LYS A 76 16.63 -20.90 -11.98
N PRO A 77 16.72 -19.56 -12.12
CA PRO A 77 16.18 -18.88 -13.28
C PRO A 77 16.69 -19.46 -14.61
N GLY A 78 15.79 -19.68 -15.57
CA GLY A 78 16.04 -20.27 -16.88
C GLY A 78 15.81 -21.78 -16.97
N GLU A 79 15.65 -22.47 -15.85
CA GLU A 79 15.33 -23.90 -15.82
C GLU A 79 13.83 -24.17 -16.02
N ALA A 80 13.50 -25.40 -16.41
CA ALA A 80 12.12 -25.80 -16.61
C ALA A 80 11.35 -25.95 -15.28
N CYS A 81 10.06 -25.63 -15.31
CA CYS A 81 9.15 -25.74 -14.17
C CYS A 81 7.73 -26.09 -14.65
N SER A 82 6.94 -26.71 -13.78
CA SER A 82 5.51 -26.96 -13.98
C SER A 82 4.66 -26.01 -13.14
N GLU A 83 5.13 -25.67 -11.94
CA GLU A 83 4.48 -24.79 -10.98
C GLU A 83 5.47 -23.85 -10.29
N SER A 84 4.97 -22.77 -9.68
CA SER A 84 5.83 -21.75 -9.04
C SER A 84 6.75 -22.34 -7.96
N THR A 85 6.32 -23.33 -7.20
CA THR A 85 7.12 -23.97 -6.15
C THR A 85 8.33 -24.73 -6.67
N ASP A 86 8.33 -25.08 -7.97
CA ASP A 86 9.50 -25.66 -8.63
C ASP A 86 10.64 -24.67 -8.78
N CYS A 87 10.37 -23.38 -8.69
CA CYS A 87 11.36 -22.33 -8.89
C CYS A 87 11.85 -21.78 -7.57
N ARG A 88 13.17 -21.53 -7.48
CA ARG A 88 13.78 -20.91 -6.31
C ARG A 88 13.16 -19.55 -5.97
N GLU A 89 12.86 -18.75 -6.99
CA GLU A 89 12.27 -17.41 -6.84
C GLU A 89 10.73 -17.44 -6.84
N LEU A 90 10.13 -18.64 -6.86
CA LEU A 90 8.69 -18.86 -6.82
C LEU A 90 7.90 -18.31 -8.03
N VAL A 91 8.57 -18.06 -9.16
CA VAL A 91 7.96 -17.54 -10.38
C VAL A 91 8.21 -18.51 -11.54
N CYS A 92 7.15 -19.23 -11.95
CA CYS A 92 7.14 -20.10 -13.12
C CYS A 92 6.22 -19.49 -14.20
N VAL A 93 6.79 -19.05 -15.32
CA VAL A 93 6.05 -18.45 -16.44
C VAL A 93 6.46 -19.16 -17.72
N GLU A 94 5.47 -19.57 -18.52
CA GLU A 94 5.71 -20.32 -19.77
C GLU A 94 6.60 -21.56 -19.56
N GLN A 95 6.42 -22.26 -18.43
CA GLN A 95 7.19 -23.45 -18.01
C GLN A 95 8.68 -23.19 -17.78
N ILE A 96 9.06 -21.93 -17.52
CA ILE A 96 10.44 -21.53 -17.24
C ILE A 96 10.47 -20.71 -15.94
N CYS A 97 11.44 -21.01 -15.08
CA CYS A 97 11.70 -20.23 -13.87
C CYS A 97 12.25 -18.86 -14.22
N LEU A 98 11.62 -17.79 -13.72
CA LEU A 98 12.09 -16.43 -13.92
C LEU A 98 13.01 -15.97 -12.78
N PRO A 99 13.91 -14.99 -13.03
CA PRO A 99 14.65 -14.33 -11.97
C PRO A 99 13.71 -13.50 -11.08
N ALA A 100 14.14 -13.28 -9.83
CA ALA A 100 13.48 -12.37 -8.91
C ALA A 100 13.30 -10.98 -9.53
N SER A 101 12.14 -10.36 -9.27
CA SER A 101 11.80 -9.04 -9.78
C SER A 101 11.00 -8.26 -8.75
N CYS A 102 11.30 -6.97 -8.60
CA CYS A 102 10.62 -6.06 -7.67
C CYS A 102 9.20 -5.64 -8.11
N SER A 103 8.50 -6.48 -8.87
CA SER A 103 7.19 -6.18 -9.44
C SER A 103 6.50 -7.45 -10.00
N ASP A 104 6.85 -8.63 -9.50
CA ASP A 104 6.30 -9.91 -9.96
C ASP A 104 5.17 -10.46 -9.07
N GLY A 105 4.84 -9.76 -7.98
CA GLY A 105 3.77 -10.12 -7.05
C GLY A 105 4.21 -11.10 -5.97
N VAL A 106 5.50 -11.45 -5.89
CA VAL A 106 6.01 -12.49 -5.01
C VAL A 106 7.18 -11.97 -4.21
N LYS A 107 7.19 -12.24 -2.89
CA LYS A 107 8.34 -11.91 -2.06
C LYS A 107 9.52 -12.83 -2.38
N ASN A 108 10.50 -12.36 -3.14
CA ASN A 108 11.68 -13.14 -3.52
C ASN A 108 12.97 -12.30 -3.50
N GLY A 109 14.10 -12.86 -3.97
CA GLY A 109 15.38 -12.13 -4.03
C GLY A 109 15.81 -11.46 -2.70
N LYS A 110 16.01 -10.14 -2.73
CA LYS A 110 16.45 -9.32 -1.58
C LYS A 110 15.39 -8.33 -1.09
N GLU A 111 14.13 -8.59 -1.41
CA GLU A 111 13.01 -7.74 -1.02
C GLU A 111 12.77 -7.73 0.50
N ALA A 112 12.34 -6.58 1.02
CA ALA A 112 11.93 -6.48 2.41
C ALA A 112 10.50 -7.02 2.60
N ASP A 113 9.63 -6.73 1.65
CA ASP A 113 8.29 -7.30 1.51
C ASP A 113 7.93 -7.44 0.03
N ILE A 114 6.78 -8.05 -0.30
CA ILE A 114 6.34 -8.31 -1.68
C ILE A 114 6.56 -7.08 -2.57
N ASP A 115 7.43 -7.20 -3.59
CA ASP A 115 7.75 -6.18 -4.59
C ASP A 115 8.32 -4.86 -4.03
N CYS A 116 8.86 -4.85 -2.80
CA CYS A 116 9.32 -3.61 -2.17
C CYS A 116 10.47 -3.76 -1.17
N GLY A 117 11.23 -2.67 -1.04
CA GLY A 117 12.30 -2.53 -0.06
C GLY A 117 13.50 -3.44 -0.35
N GLY A 118 14.52 -3.33 0.50
CA GLY A 118 15.79 -4.00 0.26
C GLY A 118 16.70 -3.25 -0.73
N PRO A 119 17.95 -3.72 -0.91
CA PRO A 119 18.97 -2.99 -1.65
C PRO A 119 18.80 -3.02 -3.17
N GLU A 120 18.03 -3.97 -3.71
CA GLU A 120 17.88 -4.19 -5.15
C GLU A 120 16.58 -3.58 -5.71
N CYS A 121 15.64 -3.23 -4.85
CA CYS A 121 14.38 -2.61 -5.25
C CYS A 121 14.41 -1.09 -5.07
N SER A 122 14.12 -0.38 -6.16
CA SER A 122 13.93 1.08 -6.11
C SER A 122 12.62 1.47 -5.41
N THR A 123 11.62 0.58 -5.47
CA THR A 123 10.32 0.79 -4.83
C THR A 123 10.45 0.56 -3.33
N ARG A 124 10.10 1.57 -2.54
CA ARG A 124 10.06 1.46 -1.09
C ARG A 124 8.71 0.95 -0.62
N CYS A 125 8.72 0.21 0.47
CA CYS A 125 7.54 -0.37 1.07
C CYS A 125 6.62 0.71 1.69
N PRO A 126 5.31 0.67 1.41
CA PRO A 126 4.34 1.55 2.05
C PRO A 126 4.15 1.21 3.54
N ALA A 127 3.50 2.10 4.29
CA ALA A 127 3.38 1.96 5.74
C ALA A 127 2.55 0.73 6.15
N GLY A 128 3.08 -0.12 7.02
CA GLY A 128 2.46 -1.37 7.46
C GLY A 128 3.07 -2.63 6.83
N GLN A 129 3.80 -2.50 5.72
CA GLN A 129 4.58 -3.59 5.13
C GLN A 129 5.86 -3.87 5.93
N ARG A 130 6.44 -5.05 5.74
CA ARG A 130 7.65 -5.48 6.43
C ARG A 130 8.87 -4.69 6.00
N CYS A 131 9.80 -4.49 6.93
CA CYS A 131 11.06 -3.81 6.68
C CYS A 131 12.16 -4.39 7.56
N SER A 132 13.41 -4.24 7.11
CA SER A 132 14.61 -4.56 7.91
C SER A 132 15.35 -3.29 8.33
N GLN A 133 15.19 -2.21 7.58
CA GLN A 133 15.88 -0.94 7.80
C GLN A 133 15.01 0.22 7.31
N ASN A 134 15.31 1.43 7.81
CA ASN A 134 14.56 2.64 7.48
C ASN A 134 14.47 2.92 5.97
N THR A 135 15.53 2.62 5.22
CA THR A 135 15.57 2.85 3.76
C THR A 135 14.62 1.95 2.97
N ASP A 136 14.13 0.87 3.57
CA ASP A 136 13.13 0.00 2.93
C ASP A 136 11.76 0.68 2.87
N CYS A 137 11.50 1.66 3.73
CA CYS A 137 10.18 2.28 3.89
C CYS A 137 10.05 3.59 3.13
N ALA A 138 8.90 3.82 2.51
CA ALA A 138 8.55 5.10 1.88
C ALA A 138 8.59 6.24 2.92
N THR A 139 8.12 5.96 4.13
CA THR A 139 8.16 6.88 5.28
C THR A 139 9.56 7.07 5.87
N SER A 140 10.56 6.32 5.40
CA SER A 140 11.90 6.24 6.00
C SER A 140 11.92 5.82 7.48
N LEU A 141 10.84 5.17 7.96
CA LEU A 141 10.68 4.74 9.35
C LEU A 141 10.34 3.26 9.40
N CYS A 142 11.33 2.43 9.73
CA CYS A 142 11.13 1.03 10.04
C CYS A 142 11.00 0.85 11.55
N ASN A 143 9.86 0.35 12.03
CA ASN A 143 9.66 0.09 13.45
C ASN A 143 10.46 -1.15 13.84
N THR A 144 11.48 -0.99 14.69
CA THR A 144 12.39 -2.07 15.10
C THR A 144 11.72 -3.12 16.02
N ALA A 145 10.57 -2.82 16.62
CA ALA A 145 9.84 -3.77 17.44
C ALA A 145 8.96 -4.69 16.57
N THR A 146 8.23 -4.10 15.60
CA THR A 146 7.29 -4.85 14.74
C THR A 146 7.90 -5.30 13.42
N HIS A 147 9.06 -4.78 13.04
CA HIS A 147 9.70 -4.97 11.73
C HIS A 147 8.76 -4.58 10.58
N THR A 148 8.01 -3.49 10.77
CA THR A 148 7.09 -2.93 9.76
C THR A 148 7.32 -1.44 9.57
N CYS A 149 7.08 -0.96 8.35
CA CYS A 149 7.12 0.45 8.01
C CYS A 149 6.07 1.20 8.82
N ALA A 150 6.47 2.24 9.54
CA ALA A 150 5.59 3.01 10.39
C ALA A 150 5.33 4.39 9.80
N CYS A 151 4.19 4.97 10.17
CA CYS A 151 3.96 6.40 9.98
C CYS A 151 4.69 7.22 11.05
N PRO A 152 4.99 8.51 10.78
CA PRO A 152 5.38 9.46 11.83
C PRO A 152 4.39 9.44 13.00
N ALA A 153 4.86 9.74 14.21
CA ALA A 153 4.07 9.57 15.44
C ALA A 153 2.73 10.35 15.49
N SER A 154 2.57 11.39 14.68
CA SER A 154 1.33 12.19 14.57
C SER A 154 0.39 11.72 13.45
N MET A 155 0.68 10.59 12.80
CA MET A 155 -0.05 10.08 11.65
C MET A 155 -0.48 8.63 11.90
N VAL A 156 -1.50 8.20 11.16
CA VAL A 156 -2.03 6.84 11.19
C VAL A 156 -1.91 6.18 9.82
N ILE A 157 -1.77 4.85 9.82
CA ILE A 157 -1.72 4.05 8.60
C ILE A 157 -3.14 3.92 8.04
N ALA A 158 -3.32 4.32 6.79
CA ALA A 158 -4.53 4.14 6.01
C ALA A 158 -4.31 3.06 4.92
N PRO A 159 -4.78 1.81 5.12
CA PRO A 159 -4.73 0.78 4.09
C PRO A 159 -5.63 1.13 2.90
N VAL A 160 -5.26 0.63 1.72
CA VAL A 160 -6.01 0.81 0.47
C VAL A 160 -6.55 -0.54 0.00
N ALA A 161 -7.82 -0.57 -0.39
CA ALA A 161 -8.43 -1.79 -0.92
C ALA A 161 -7.72 -2.18 -2.24
N GLY A 162 -7.29 -3.44 -2.33
CA GLY A 162 -6.53 -3.93 -3.49
C GLY A 162 -5.02 -3.78 -3.37
N GLY A 163 -4.50 -3.25 -2.26
CA GLY A 163 -3.07 -3.27 -1.93
C GLY A 163 -2.49 -1.89 -1.66
N GLY A 164 -1.44 -1.85 -0.84
CA GLY A 164 -0.76 -0.63 -0.44
C GLY A 164 -1.45 0.12 0.70
N SER A 165 -0.84 1.23 1.08
CA SER A 165 -1.22 2.07 2.22
C SER A 165 -0.46 3.39 2.18
N TYR A 166 -0.98 4.38 2.90
CA TYR A 166 -0.35 5.69 3.08
C TYR A 166 -0.54 6.14 4.52
N CYS A 167 0.08 7.26 4.88
CA CYS A 167 -0.07 7.88 6.17
C CYS A 167 -0.99 9.10 6.07
N ILE A 168 -1.86 9.31 7.04
CA ILE A 168 -2.69 10.51 7.16
C ILE A 168 -2.55 11.10 8.56
N ASP A 169 -2.54 12.42 8.67
CA ASP A 169 -2.49 13.09 9.98
C ASP A 169 -3.65 12.69 10.88
N GLN A 170 -3.31 12.41 12.13
CA GLN A 170 -4.22 11.89 13.14
C GLN A 170 -5.37 12.86 13.45
N TYR A 171 -5.07 14.16 13.39
CA TYR A 171 -5.93 15.30 13.66
C TYR A 171 -5.66 16.38 12.61
N GLU A 172 -6.56 17.36 12.53
CA GLU A 172 -6.34 18.57 11.75
C GLU A 172 -5.10 19.33 12.24
N VAL A 173 -4.46 20.06 11.32
CA VAL A 173 -3.32 20.92 11.66
C VAL A 173 -3.80 22.00 12.61
N THR A 174 -3.08 22.19 13.71
CA THR A 174 -3.47 23.15 14.74
C THR A 174 -2.87 24.53 14.49
N LYS A 175 -3.46 25.56 15.12
CA LYS A 175 -2.92 26.93 15.09
C LYS A 175 -1.48 27.01 15.58
N GLN A 176 -1.14 26.27 16.64
CA GLN A 176 0.23 26.23 17.16
C GLN A 176 1.22 25.61 16.18
N GLU A 177 0.82 24.54 15.50
CA GLU A 177 1.66 23.90 14.48
C GLU A 177 1.86 24.81 13.26
N TYR A 178 0.79 25.48 12.82
CA TYR A 178 0.87 26.47 11.76
C TYR A 178 1.70 27.71 12.16
N ASP A 179 1.65 28.13 13.41
CA ASP A 179 2.48 29.24 13.92
C ASP A 179 3.98 28.91 13.84
N VAL A 180 4.37 27.65 14.08
CA VAL A 180 5.75 27.20 13.87
C VAL A 180 6.16 27.32 12.41
N PHE A 181 5.26 27.01 11.47
CA PHE A 181 5.49 27.21 10.04
C PHE A 181 5.68 28.70 9.69
N LEU A 182 4.81 29.58 10.21
CA LEU A 182 4.94 31.03 10.02
C LEU A 182 6.27 31.58 10.57
N GLN A 183 6.67 31.13 11.77
CA GLN A 183 7.92 31.53 12.40
C GLN A 183 9.15 31.02 11.66
N ALA A 184 9.08 29.84 11.08
CA ALA A 184 10.16 29.27 10.27
C ALA A 184 10.39 30.06 8.98
N ASN A 185 9.37 30.77 8.48
CA ASN A 185 9.38 31.53 7.23
C ASN A 185 10.12 30.77 6.10
N PRO A 186 9.65 29.57 5.75
CA PRO A 186 10.38 28.69 4.86
C PRO A 186 10.44 29.24 3.44
N VAL A 187 11.52 28.91 2.73
CA VAL A 187 11.59 29.16 1.28
C VAL A 187 10.73 28.12 0.58
N LEU A 188 9.56 28.54 0.13
CA LEU A 188 8.59 27.68 -0.55
C LEU A 188 8.96 27.55 -2.04
N ALA A 189 9.86 26.62 -2.35
CA ALA A 189 10.15 26.22 -3.73
C ALA A 189 9.14 25.19 -4.23
N GLY A 190 8.82 25.20 -5.53
CA GLY A 190 7.98 24.18 -6.16
C GLY A 190 6.48 24.29 -5.84
N GLN A 191 6.01 25.47 -5.42
CA GLN A 191 4.58 25.71 -5.25
C GLN A 191 3.85 25.70 -6.62
N PRO A 192 2.57 25.30 -6.67
CA PRO A 192 1.75 25.41 -7.87
C PRO A 192 1.73 26.84 -8.41
N ALA A 193 1.67 27.00 -9.73
CA ALA A 193 1.71 28.32 -10.37
C ALA A 193 0.51 29.18 -9.95
N GLU A 194 -0.60 28.53 -9.64
CA GLU A 194 -1.84 29.13 -9.17
C GLU A 194 -1.74 29.73 -7.77
N CYS A 195 -0.71 29.35 -7.01
CA CYS A 195 -0.39 29.92 -5.69
C CYS A 195 0.62 31.08 -5.77
N ALA A 196 0.93 31.57 -6.98
CA ALA A 196 1.87 32.67 -7.15
C ALA A 196 1.34 33.95 -6.48
N GLY A 197 2.15 34.52 -5.58
CA GLY A 197 1.80 35.74 -4.84
C GLY A 197 0.93 35.51 -3.60
N ASN A 198 0.76 34.26 -3.16
CA ASN A 198 -0.05 33.96 -1.98
C ASN A 198 0.48 34.64 -0.71
N VAL A 199 -0.43 34.98 0.20
CA VAL A 199 -0.09 35.50 1.53
C VAL A 199 -0.30 34.39 2.54
N TYR A 200 0.78 33.72 2.94
CA TYR A 200 0.70 32.52 3.78
C TYR A 200 0.25 32.71 5.23
N ARG A 201 -0.10 33.94 5.58
CA ARG A 201 -0.55 34.30 6.91
C ARG A 201 -2.09 34.30 6.90
N PRO A 202 -2.74 33.55 7.80
CA PRO A 202 -4.19 33.50 7.86
C PRO A 202 -4.80 34.90 7.95
N SER A 203 -5.90 35.13 7.23
CA SER A 203 -6.55 36.45 7.13
C SER A 203 -7.02 36.96 8.50
N SER A 204 -7.42 36.04 9.37
CA SER A 204 -7.98 36.31 10.70
C SER A 204 -7.63 35.20 11.68
N GLY A 205 -8.05 35.35 12.94
CA GLY A 205 -7.86 34.34 13.98
C GLY A 205 -6.49 34.36 14.70
N TRP A 206 -5.66 35.37 14.45
CA TRP A 206 -4.40 35.67 15.15
C TRP A 206 -4.45 37.05 15.85
N PRO A 207 -3.87 37.20 17.06
CA PRO A 207 -3.27 36.14 17.88
C PRO A 207 -4.33 35.16 18.40
N TYR A 208 -3.98 33.89 18.48
CA TYR A 208 -4.88 32.87 19.00
C TYR A 208 -4.73 32.71 20.53
N ALA A 209 -5.84 32.43 21.21
CA ALA A 209 -5.85 32.18 22.66
C ALA A 209 -5.51 30.72 23.00
N ASP A 210 -5.89 29.78 22.14
CA ASP A 210 -5.63 28.35 22.29
C ASP A 210 -4.98 27.84 21.01
N GLY A 211 -3.79 27.26 21.14
CA GLY A 211 -3.01 26.74 20.03
C GLY A 211 -3.40 25.34 19.58
N ARG A 212 -4.23 24.62 20.34
CA ARG A 212 -4.58 23.22 20.07
C ARG A 212 -5.82 23.05 19.19
N VAL A 213 -6.49 24.15 18.85
CA VAL A 213 -7.63 24.14 17.91
C VAL A 213 -7.10 24.09 16.48
N PRO A 214 -7.90 23.58 15.51
CA PRO A 214 -7.51 23.60 14.11
C PRO A 214 -7.18 25.01 13.62
N VAL A 215 -6.19 25.08 12.73
CA VAL A 215 -5.94 26.26 11.90
C VAL A 215 -7.17 26.53 11.04
N ASN A 216 -7.51 27.81 10.88
CA ASN A 216 -8.62 28.28 10.07
C ASN A 216 -8.28 29.64 9.46
N TYR A 217 -9.16 30.17 8.60
CA TYR A 217 -8.88 31.36 7.79
C TYR A 217 -7.63 31.19 6.92
N VAL A 218 -7.49 29.98 6.38
CA VAL A 218 -6.40 29.58 5.49
C VAL A 218 -6.99 29.18 4.15
N ASP A 219 -6.30 29.54 3.09
CA ASP A 219 -6.68 29.12 1.75
C ASP A 219 -6.09 27.73 1.40
N TRP A 220 -6.35 27.28 0.18
CA TRP A 220 -5.84 25.99 -0.28
C TRP A 220 -4.30 26.01 -0.47
N CYS A 221 -3.74 27.14 -0.90
CA CYS A 221 -2.32 27.32 -1.11
C CYS A 221 -1.53 27.32 0.21
N ASP A 222 -2.11 27.82 1.30
CA ASP A 222 -1.62 27.71 2.66
C ASP A 222 -1.51 26.25 3.09
N ALA A 223 -2.60 25.50 2.92
CA ALA A 223 -2.66 24.08 3.24
C ALA A 223 -1.61 23.29 2.46
N TYR A 224 -1.52 23.52 1.15
CA TYR A 224 -0.54 22.89 0.27
C TYR A 224 0.92 23.21 0.68
N ALA A 225 1.20 24.50 0.92
CA ALA A 225 2.53 24.96 1.31
C ALA A 225 2.97 24.39 2.67
N TYR A 226 2.08 24.39 3.66
CA TYR A 226 2.34 23.81 4.97
C TYR A 226 2.66 22.32 4.86
N CYS A 227 1.82 21.54 4.15
CA CYS A 227 2.05 20.10 4.03
C CYS A 227 3.41 19.82 3.37
N THR A 228 3.71 20.55 2.28
CA THR A 228 5.01 20.45 1.59
C THR A 228 6.18 20.79 2.52
N TYR A 229 6.07 21.86 3.31
CA TYR A 229 7.09 22.25 4.29
C TYR A 229 7.37 21.14 5.31
N THR A 230 6.34 20.42 5.75
CA THR A 230 6.49 19.31 6.71
C THR A 230 6.96 18.00 6.06
N GLY A 231 7.29 17.99 4.77
CA GLY A 231 7.70 16.79 4.03
C GLY A 231 6.54 15.85 3.72
N LYS A 232 5.32 16.39 3.65
CA LYS A 232 4.05 15.70 3.37
C LYS A 232 3.41 16.32 2.13
N HIS A 233 2.22 15.86 1.74
CA HIS A 233 1.37 16.52 0.76
C HIS A 233 -0.02 16.80 1.33
N LEU A 234 -0.71 17.79 0.76
CA LEU A 234 -2.13 17.98 1.06
C LEU A 234 -2.88 16.75 0.55
N CYS A 235 -3.72 16.15 1.40
CA CYS A 235 -4.43 14.92 1.09
C CYS A 235 -5.22 15.06 -0.21
N GLY A 236 -5.02 14.12 -1.13
CA GLY A 236 -5.60 14.16 -2.47
C GLY A 236 -5.65 12.77 -3.05
N ARG A 237 -4.85 12.52 -4.09
CA ARG A 237 -4.79 11.22 -4.74
C ARG A 237 -3.91 10.26 -3.95
N ILE A 238 -4.35 9.00 -3.81
CA ILE A 238 -3.55 7.92 -3.22
C ILE A 238 -2.24 7.78 -3.99
N GLY A 239 -1.11 7.83 -3.26
CA GLY A 239 0.24 7.88 -3.82
C GLY A 239 0.76 9.30 -4.07
N GLY A 240 0.00 10.31 -3.67
CA GLY A 240 0.35 11.72 -3.78
C GLY A 240 -0.19 12.40 -5.05
N GLY A 241 -0.34 13.73 -4.95
CA GLY A 241 -0.80 14.58 -6.04
C GLY A 241 -2.30 14.87 -6.03
N GLU A 242 -2.75 15.56 -7.07
CA GLU A 242 -4.14 16.02 -7.19
C GLU A 242 -5.09 14.87 -7.53
N ASN A 243 -6.20 14.78 -6.79
CA ASN A 243 -7.31 13.88 -7.11
C ASN A 243 -8.28 14.54 -8.08
N ALA A 244 -8.88 13.76 -8.97
CA ALA A 244 -9.94 14.30 -9.82
C ALA A 244 -11.18 14.61 -8.97
N THR A 245 -11.79 15.78 -9.16
CA THR A 245 -12.98 16.18 -8.38
C THR A 245 -14.17 15.23 -8.55
N ALA A 246 -14.22 14.47 -9.65
CA ALA A 246 -15.24 13.44 -9.88
C ALA A 246 -14.96 12.10 -9.17
N GLU A 247 -13.72 11.87 -8.72
CA GLU A 247 -13.27 10.67 -8.00
C GLU A 247 -13.22 10.91 -6.48
N PHE A 248 -13.91 11.95 -6.00
CA PHE A 248 -13.91 12.38 -4.60
C PHE A 248 -14.43 11.33 -3.61
N ASP A 249 -15.25 10.39 -4.09
CA ASP A 249 -15.85 9.29 -3.32
C ASP A 249 -15.40 7.90 -3.81
N VAL A 250 -14.21 7.84 -4.42
CA VAL A 250 -13.61 6.56 -4.84
C VAL A 250 -12.50 6.20 -3.86
N ALA A 251 -12.74 5.17 -3.03
CA ALA A 251 -11.82 4.76 -1.96
C ALA A 251 -10.45 4.26 -2.45
N THR A 252 -10.33 3.88 -3.72
CA THR A 252 -9.03 3.51 -4.33
C THR A 252 -8.35 4.68 -5.04
N ARG A 253 -8.90 5.89 -4.94
CA ARG A 253 -8.36 7.12 -5.56
C ARG A 253 -8.13 8.25 -4.55
N SER A 254 -9.11 8.59 -3.71
CA SER A 254 -9.00 9.70 -2.74
C SER A 254 -8.46 9.22 -1.41
N GLU A 255 -7.36 9.83 -0.94
CA GLU A 255 -6.78 9.61 0.37
C GLU A 255 -7.73 10.04 1.49
N TRP A 256 -8.41 11.16 1.29
CA TRP A 256 -9.32 11.70 2.30
C TRP A 256 -10.54 10.79 2.46
N TYR A 257 -11.18 10.43 1.35
CA TYR A 257 -12.37 9.58 1.38
C TYR A 257 -12.06 8.17 1.85
N ASN A 258 -10.96 7.55 1.38
CA ASN A 258 -10.53 6.23 1.84
C ASN A 258 -10.32 6.21 3.35
N ALA A 259 -9.63 7.22 3.89
CA ALA A 259 -9.36 7.31 5.33
C ALA A 259 -10.64 7.57 6.13
N CYS A 260 -11.48 8.49 5.68
CA CYS A 260 -12.72 8.85 6.37
C CYS A 260 -13.69 7.66 6.40
N SER A 261 -14.03 7.09 5.25
CA SER A 261 -15.05 6.04 5.12
C SER A 261 -14.58 4.67 5.60
N GLY A 262 -13.29 4.49 5.89
CA GLY A 262 -12.72 3.18 6.15
C GLY A 262 -12.79 2.29 4.90
N GLN A 263 -12.14 2.72 3.82
CA GLN A 263 -12.07 2.01 2.54
C GLN A 263 -13.41 1.89 1.80
N GLY A 264 -14.28 2.90 1.93
CA GLY A 264 -15.59 2.96 1.28
C GLY A 264 -16.68 2.18 2.00
N VAL A 265 -16.44 1.78 3.25
CA VAL A 265 -17.39 0.96 4.02
C VAL A 265 -18.46 1.81 4.70
N ASN A 266 -18.12 3.01 5.17
CA ASN A 266 -19.00 3.82 6.01
C ASN A 266 -19.33 5.18 5.41
N ASP A 267 -20.57 5.63 5.58
CA ASP A 267 -21.01 6.98 5.21
C ASP A 267 -20.44 8.08 6.14
N TYR A 268 -20.32 7.80 7.43
CA TYR A 268 -19.61 8.62 8.43
C TYR A 268 -18.36 7.87 8.89
N PRO A 269 -17.39 8.52 9.55
CA PRO A 269 -16.17 7.81 9.96
C PRO A 269 -16.45 6.56 10.81
N TYR A 270 -17.52 6.56 11.59
CA TYR A 270 -17.77 5.51 12.57
C TYR A 270 -18.81 4.46 12.15
N SER A 271 -19.73 4.80 11.24
CA SER A 271 -20.77 3.88 10.75
C SER A 271 -21.56 4.51 9.58
N ASP A 272 -22.49 3.75 8.99
CA ASP A 272 -23.45 4.27 8.00
C ASP A 272 -24.56 5.15 8.58
N THR A 273 -24.74 5.15 9.91
CA THR A 273 -25.82 5.87 10.57
C THR A 273 -25.26 7.07 11.33
N TYR A 274 -25.84 8.25 11.10
CA TYR A 274 -25.48 9.46 11.84
C TYR A 274 -25.75 9.28 13.34
N GLU A 275 -24.75 9.59 14.16
CA GLU A 275 -24.86 9.64 15.61
C GLU A 275 -24.80 11.09 16.10
N SER A 276 -25.93 11.61 16.56
CA SER A 276 -26.01 13.00 17.06
C SER A 276 -25.07 13.23 18.24
N ASN A 277 -24.42 14.40 18.28
CA ASN A 277 -23.40 14.81 19.24
C ASN A 277 -22.11 13.97 19.27
N ARG A 278 -21.95 12.97 18.38
CA ARG A 278 -20.69 12.21 18.31
C ARG A 278 -19.54 13.06 17.78
N CYS A 279 -19.82 13.82 16.72
CA CYS A 279 -18.89 14.75 16.09
C CYS A 279 -19.34 16.21 16.32
N VAL A 280 -18.40 17.14 16.18
CA VAL A 280 -18.67 18.57 16.37
C VAL A 280 -19.32 19.14 15.10
N GLY A 281 -20.63 18.98 14.98
CA GLY A 281 -21.47 19.60 13.94
C GLY A 281 -22.43 20.65 14.50
N ALA A 282 -23.35 21.14 13.67
CA ALA A 282 -24.31 22.19 14.03
C ALA A 282 -25.20 21.85 15.24
N GLU A 283 -25.49 20.57 15.43
CA GLU A 283 -26.28 20.07 16.57
C GLU A 283 -25.44 19.88 17.84
N SER A 284 -24.10 19.93 17.74
CA SER A 284 -23.21 19.66 18.85
C SER A 284 -23.25 20.80 19.87
N THR A 285 -23.41 20.42 21.14
CA THR A 285 -23.25 21.35 22.26
C THR A 285 -21.79 21.49 22.71
N ALA A 286 -20.89 20.68 22.15
CA ALA A 286 -19.46 20.77 22.40
C ALA A 286 -18.84 21.88 21.54
N GLY A 287 -17.91 22.64 22.11
CA GLY A 287 -17.08 23.54 21.32
C GLY A 287 -16.04 22.78 20.48
N ILE A 288 -15.33 23.49 19.61
CA ILE A 288 -14.23 22.96 18.80
C ILE A 288 -13.32 22.03 19.61
N SER A 289 -13.11 20.84 19.05
CA SER A 289 -12.22 19.83 19.63
C SER A 289 -10.78 20.30 19.61
N ARG A 290 -10.02 19.93 20.65
CA ARG A 290 -8.61 20.28 20.80
C ARG A 290 -7.75 19.06 20.57
N LYS A 291 -6.69 19.20 19.77
CA LYS A 291 -5.68 18.16 19.60
C LYS A 291 -5.03 17.83 20.96
N PRO A 292 -5.02 16.56 21.40
CA PRO A 292 -4.30 16.15 22.60
C PRO A 292 -2.80 16.40 22.46
N GLY A 293 -2.25 17.19 23.37
CA GLY A 293 -0.83 17.53 23.36
C GLY A 293 -0.43 18.48 24.49
N PRO A 294 0.86 18.55 24.83
CA PRO A 294 1.39 19.48 25.83
C PRO A 294 1.09 20.95 25.47
N PRO A 295 1.12 21.88 26.44
CA PRO A 295 1.36 21.67 27.88
C PRO A 295 0.15 21.04 28.62
N ALA A 296 0.29 20.69 29.89
CA ALA A 296 -0.82 20.19 30.72
C ALA A 296 -1.77 21.33 31.17
N PRO A 297 -3.05 21.05 31.49
CA PRO A 297 -3.73 19.76 31.35
C PRO A 297 -3.96 19.39 29.88
N ILE A 298 -3.80 18.11 29.57
CA ILE A 298 -4.04 17.58 28.23
C ILE A 298 -5.55 17.56 27.99
N PRO A 299 -6.04 18.07 26.85
CA PRO A 299 -7.47 18.03 26.54
C PRO A 299 -7.95 16.57 26.35
N PRO A 300 -9.25 16.29 26.55
CA PRO A 300 -9.79 14.95 26.30
C PRO A 300 -9.64 14.56 24.83
N THR A 301 -9.43 13.27 24.58
CA THR A 301 -9.46 12.72 23.23
C THR A 301 -10.84 12.97 22.59
N PRO A 302 -10.90 13.47 21.33
CA PRO A 302 -12.16 13.66 20.64
C PRO A 302 -12.97 12.36 20.49
N THR A 303 -14.29 12.47 20.60
CA THR A 303 -15.24 11.37 20.41
C THR A 303 -15.52 11.07 18.93
N CYS A 304 -15.22 12.04 18.06
CA CYS A 304 -15.34 11.87 16.62
C CYS A 304 -14.13 11.10 16.10
N ASN A 305 -14.19 9.78 16.17
CA ASN A 305 -13.13 8.89 15.71
C ASN A 305 -13.72 7.76 14.86
N GLY A 306 -12.97 7.34 13.85
CA GLY A 306 -13.42 6.32 12.91
C GLY A 306 -12.69 6.37 11.58
N GLY A 307 -13.09 5.49 10.67
CA GLY A 307 -12.51 5.29 9.35
C GLY A 307 -11.26 4.43 9.46
N MET A 308 -10.29 4.93 10.23
CA MET A 308 -9.08 4.21 10.61
C MET A 308 -8.87 4.27 12.13
N THR A 309 -8.19 3.27 12.68
CA THR A 309 -7.88 3.26 14.11
C THR A 309 -6.97 4.42 14.46
N GLY A 310 -7.40 5.26 15.41
CA GLY A 310 -6.66 6.43 15.86
C GLY A 310 -6.85 7.67 14.99
N LEU A 311 -7.71 7.66 13.98
CA LEU A 311 -8.04 8.85 13.17
C LEU A 311 -9.22 9.62 13.78
N TYR A 312 -9.10 10.95 13.88
CA TYR A 312 -10.08 11.80 14.54
C TYR A 312 -10.54 12.97 13.65
N ASN A 313 -11.76 13.44 13.94
CA ASN A 313 -12.41 14.62 13.36
C ASN A 313 -12.44 14.64 11.83
N MET A 314 -12.56 13.49 11.17
CA MET A 314 -12.84 13.45 9.72
C MET A 314 -14.26 13.93 9.37
N SER A 315 -15.08 14.20 10.39
CA SER A 315 -16.46 14.68 10.29
C SER A 315 -16.66 15.81 11.29
N GLY A 316 -17.01 16.99 10.80
CA GLY A 316 -17.23 18.18 11.62
C GLY A 316 -15.93 18.82 12.13
N ASN A 317 -16.04 19.59 13.20
CA ASN A 317 -15.00 20.45 13.74
C ASN A 317 -14.65 21.57 12.74
N VAL A 318 -13.77 21.32 11.77
CA VAL A 318 -13.54 22.17 10.60
C VAL A 318 -13.63 21.31 9.34
N ALA A 319 -14.18 21.89 8.27
CA ALA A 319 -14.07 21.27 6.95
C ALA A 319 -12.61 21.32 6.50
N GLU A 320 -12.22 20.43 5.61
CA GLU A 320 -10.82 20.26 5.24
C GLU A 320 -10.58 20.47 3.76
N TRP A 321 -9.60 21.31 3.42
CA TRP A 321 -9.10 21.41 2.06
C TRP A 321 -8.59 20.06 1.56
N GLU A 322 -9.04 19.65 0.38
CA GLU A 322 -8.51 18.50 -0.36
C GLU A 322 -7.69 19.00 -1.56
N ASN A 323 -6.60 18.30 -1.89
CA ASN A 323 -5.86 18.50 -3.13
C ASN A 323 -6.66 17.91 -4.30
N SER A 324 -7.74 18.61 -4.65
CA SER A 324 -8.74 18.23 -5.64
C SER A 324 -9.41 19.50 -6.14
N CYS A 325 -8.87 20.08 -7.21
CA CYS A 325 -9.40 21.32 -7.79
C CYS A 325 -9.94 21.07 -9.20
N ASN A 326 -11.03 21.76 -9.53
CA ASN A 326 -11.56 21.72 -10.88
C ASN A 326 -10.64 22.54 -11.80
N ALA A 327 -10.08 21.89 -12.82
CA ALA A 327 -9.14 22.53 -13.75
C ALA A 327 -9.74 23.70 -14.55
N THR A 328 -11.08 23.78 -14.69
CA THR A 328 -11.75 24.85 -15.44
C THR A 328 -12.12 26.03 -14.55
N THR A 329 -12.71 25.76 -13.38
CA THR A 329 -13.18 26.83 -12.48
C THR A 329 -12.12 27.28 -11.48
N GLY A 330 -11.09 26.46 -11.24
CA GLY A 330 -10.07 26.68 -10.22
C GLY A 330 -10.57 26.48 -8.79
N ARG A 331 -11.82 26.02 -8.61
CA ARG A 331 -12.42 25.78 -7.28
C ARG A 331 -11.98 24.42 -6.74
N CYS A 332 -11.66 24.37 -5.46
CA CYS A 332 -11.13 23.19 -4.80
C CYS A 332 -12.13 22.64 -3.79
N LEU A 333 -12.18 21.30 -3.66
CA LEU A 333 -13.10 20.63 -2.75
C LEU A 333 -12.70 20.85 -1.29
N VAL A 334 -13.72 20.98 -0.44
CA VAL A 334 -13.60 20.91 1.01
C VAL A 334 -14.47 19.78 1.55
N ARG A 335 -13.96 19.04 2.54
CA ARG A 335 -14.50 17.74 2.96
C ARG A 335 -14.84 17.69 4.45
N GLY A 336 -15.68 16.73 4.84
CA GLY A 336 -15.99 16.40 6.24
C GLY A 336 -16.98 17.31 6.97
N GLY A 337 -17.24 18.51 6.45
CA GLY A 337 -18.08 19.49 7.12
C GLY A 337 -17.43 20.07 8.38
N SER A 338 -18.13 20.98 9.04
CA SER A 338 -17.58 21.75 10.17
C SER A 338 -18.54 21.83 11.35
N GLN A 339 -18.16 22.59 12.38
CA GLN A 339 -19.02 22.89 13.54
C GLN A 339 -20.39 23.52 13.20
N ILE A 340 -20.58 24.05 11.98
CA ILE A 340 -21.86 24.61 11.53
C ILE A 340 -22.60 23.71 10.53
N SER A 341 -22.07 22.52 10.24
CA SER A 341 -22.64 21.59 9.28
C SER A 341 -23.67 20.67 9.94
N ASP A 342 -24.80 20.46 9.28
CA ASP A 342 -25.78 19.44 9.67
C ASP A 342 -25.32 18.03 9.27
N LYS A 343 -26.09 17.01 9.66
CA LYS A 343 -25.79 15.60 9.38
C LYS A 343 -25.52 15.31 7.89
N ASP A 344 -26.20 15.99 6.96
CA ASP A 344 -26.07 15.70 5.53
C ASP A 344 -24.77 16.28 4.94
N HIS A 345 -24.12 17.19 5.66
CA HIS A 345 -22.82 17.78 5.31
C HIS A 345 -21.66 17.25 6.14
N LEU A 346 -21.91 16.30 7.06
CA LEU A 346 -20.90 15.67 7.93
C LEU A 346 -20.44 14.30 7.41
N LEU A 347 -20.86 13.93 6.21
CA LEU A 347 -20.54 12.67 5.56
C LEU A 347 -19.07 12.63 5.08
N CYS A 348 -18.53 11.43 4.95
CA CYS A 348 -17.25 11.21 4.29
C CYS A 348 -17.34 11.44 2.78
N GLY A 349 -18.43 10.97 2.16
CA GLY A 349 -18.74 11.24 0.77
C GLY A 349 -19.81 12.32 0.66
N VAL A 350 -20.79 12.01 -0.17
CA VAL A 350 -22.09 12.67 -0.19
C VAL A 350 -23.15 11.59 -0.05
N LYS A 351 -24.35 11.97 0.38
CA LYS A 351 -25.48 11.06 0.31
C LYS A 351 -25.70 10.72 -1.16
N ALA A 352 -25.77 9.42 -1.48
CA ALA A 352 -26.11 9.01 -2.84
C ALA A 352 -27.45 9.67 -3.24
N PRO A 353 -27.53 10.33 -4.42
CA PRO A 353 -28.74 11.03 -4.80
C PRO A 353 -29.89 10.04 -4.92
N GLU A 354 -31.07 10.41 -4.41
CA GLU A 354 -32.29 9.58 -4.52
C GLU A 354 -32.69 9.39 -5.99
N GLU A 355 -32.42 10.39 -6.86
CA GLU A 355 -32.38 10.33 -8.33
C GLU A 355 -31.39 11.40 -8.86
N GLY A 356 -30.67 11.14 -9.97
CA GLY A 356 -29.83 12.15 -10.65
C GLY A 356 -28.31 11.97 -10.51
N THR A 357 -27.55 13.02 -10.85
CA THR A 357 -26.08 13.05 -10.72
C THR A 357 -25.65 13.26 -9.27
N LYS A 358 -24.54 12.64 -8.84
CA LYS A 358 -23.97 12.83 -7.49
C LYS A 358 -23.79 14.33 -7.21
N GLU A 359 -24.27 14.78 -6.06
CA GLU A 359 -23.94 16.12 -5.56
C GLU A 359 -22.45 16.15 -5.24
N LEU A 360 -21.74 17.19 -5.65
CA LEU A 360 -20.33 17.33 -5.27
C LEU A 360 -20.27 17.85 -3.82
N PRO A 361 -19.22 17.50 -3.07
CA PRO A 361 -18.92 18.20 -1.83
C PRO A 361 -18.81 19.71 -2.08
N ALA A 362 -18.95 20.49 -1.02
CA ALA A 362 -18.73 21.93 -1.12
C ALA A 362 -17.34 22.22 -1.72
N ASP A 363 -17.29 23.24 -2.57
CA ASP A 363 -16.05 23.74 -3.14
C ASP A 363 -15.89 25.23 -2.80
N ARG A 364 -14.66 25.71 -2.86
CA ARG A 364 -14.30 27.11 -2.59
C ARG A 364 -13.27 27.59 -3.59
N GLU A 365 -13.16 28.91 -3.73
CA GLU A 365 -12.08 29.46 -4.55
C GLU A 365 -10.74 29.15 -3.89
N ARG A 366 -9.72 28.84 -4.70
CA ARG A 366 -8.43 28.37 -4.18
C ARG A 366 -7.77 29.34 -3.18
N LEU A 367 -7.98 30.65 -3.36
CA LEU A 367 -7.42 31.72 -2.54
C LEU A 367 -8.43 32.28 -1.51
N ASP A 368 -9.52 31.56 -1.25
CA ASP A 368 -10.52 31.94 -0.23
C ASP A 368 -9.97 31.61 1.17
N ASP A 369 -9.54 32.64 1.90
CA ASP A 369 -9.02 32.58 3.26
C ASP A 369 -9.98 33.20 4.30
N ASP A 370 -11.23 33.51 3.92
CA ASP A 370 -12.18 34.23 4.78
C ASP A 370 -13.05 33.30 5.65
N ASP A 371 -13.04 31.98 5.42
CA ASP A 371 -13.91 31.03 6.12
C ASP A 371 -13.33 30.58 7.50
N PRO A 372 -14.01 30.88 8.63
CA PRO A 372 -13.58 30.42 9.95
C PRO A 372 -13.69 28.91 10.16
N ASN A 373 -14.33 28.18 9.25
CA ASN A 373 -14.70 26.78 9.44
C ASN A 373 -13.94 25.83 8.53
N ILE A 374 -12.93 26.32 7.80
CA ILE A 374 -12.11 25.50 6.91
C ILE A 374 -10.67 25.48 7.42
N GLY A 375 -10.16 24.28 7.66
CA GLY A 375 -8.77 23.96 7.95
C GLY A 375 -8.27 22.90 6.99
N PHE A 376 -7.34 22.06 7.44
CA PHE A 376 -6.79 20.98 6.61
C PHE A 376 -6.01 19.95 7.45
N ARG A 377 -5.65 18.84 6.80
CA ARG A 377 -4.69 17.86 7.29
C ARG A 377 -3.81 17.35 6.13
N CYS A 378 -2.67 16.74 6.46
CA CYS A 378 -1.71 16.27 5.47
C CYS A 378 -1.65 14.74 5.37
N CYS A 379 -1.22 14.26 4.21
CA CYS A 379 -0.99 12.85 3.88
C CYS A 379 0.48 12.62 3.48
N LEU A 380 0.95 11.37 3.54
CA LEU A 380 2.32 10.96 3.22
C LEU A 380 2.37 9.58 2.57
#